data_AF-A0AAV4DZZ6-F1
#
_entry.id   AF-A0AAV4DZZ6-F1
#
_cell.length_a   1.000
_cell.length_b   1.000
_cell.length_c   1.000
_cell.angle_alpha   90.00
_cell.angle_beta   90.00
_cell.angle_gamma   90.00
#
_symmetry.space_group_name_H-M   'P 1'
#
loop_
_entity.id
_entity.type
_entity.pdbx_description
1 polymer ?
#
loop_
_entity_poly.entity_id
_entity_poly.type
_entity_poly.pdbx_seq_one_letter_code
_entity_poly.pdbx_strand_id
1 'polypeptide(L)'
;MATSVESNGQRPPSPSPSQSSSSSSASSEAGSDNKSHNSGSDDNGSAERKVDPYGFERSDDFDFETYEQFMSSYLSILARRAARWKDTYEDKRKISRSRKLKRFCRKGIPGDLRPDVWMLASGASRRKAEDPNRYKTLLSQRADPSVTDTILLDIHRTFPENVYFNALSDPQSLRKPLQNVLEAISISNPHVGYCQVR
;
A
#
# COMPACT_ATOMS: atom_id res chain seq x y z
N MET A 1 18.93 5.78 -46.82
CA MET A 1 19.12 6.76 -45.73
C MET A 1 17.75 7.24 -45.28
N ALA A 2 17.28 6.79 -44.13
CA ALA A 2 16.18 7.40 -43.39
C ALA A 2 16.37 7.00 -41.93
N THR A 3 16.86 7.95 -41.14
CA THR A 3 17.00 7.87 -39.69
C THR A 3 15.63 8.09 -39.06
N SER A 4 15.23 7.25 -38.11
CA SER A 4 14.15 7.56 -37.17
C SER A 4 14.69 7.43 -35.76
N VAL A 5 14.54 8.54 -35.06
CA VAL A 5 15.02 8.83 -33.71
C VAL A 5 14.06 8.17 -32.72
N GLU A 6 14.55 7.23 -31.92
CA GLU A 6 13.80 6.72 -30.77
C GLU A 6 13.77 7.80 -29.69
N SER A 7 12.59 8.40 -29.48
CA SER A 7 12.34 9.27 -28.34
C SER A 7 12.24 8.42 -27.08
N ASN A 8 13.19 8.61 -26.18
CA ASN A 8 13.20 8.01 -24.85
C ASN A 8 12.04 8.59 -24.02
N GLY A 9 10.89 7.91 -24.03
CA GLY A 9 9.71 8.29 -23.27
C GLY A 9 9.85 7.87 -21.82
N GLN A 10 10.39 8.75 -20.97
CA GLN A 10 10.34 8.58 -19.51
C GLN A 10 8.88 8.46 -19.07
N ARG A 11 8.53 7.31 -18.48
CA ARG A 11 7.19 7.04 -17.96
C ARG A 11 6.94 7.92 -16.72
N PRO A 12 5.84 8.67 -16.65
CA PRO A 12 5.58 9.55 -15.51
C PRO A 12 5.42 8.74 -14.21
N PRO A 13 5.82 9.29 -13.05
CA PRO A 13 5.73 8.62 -11.77
C PRO A 13 4.27 8.27 -11.43
N SER A 14 4.09 7.07 -10.88
CA SER A 14 2.76 6.54 -10.55
C SER A 14 2.19 7.28 -9.34
N PRO A 15 0.93 7.75 -9.39
CA PRO A 15 0.37 8.51 -8.28
C PRO A 15 -0.03 7.60 -7.10
N SER A 16 0.59 7.85 -5.94
CA SER A 16 0.26 7.25 -4.64
C SER A 16 -0.59 8.21 -3.80
N PRO A 17 -1.69 7.75 -3.17
CA PRO A 17 -2.58 8.60 -2.37
C PRO A 17 -2.01 8.83 -0.97
N SER A 18 -1.81 10.11 -0.60
CA SER A 18 -1.54 10.57 0.76
C SER A 18 -2.85 10.62 1.57
N GLN A 19 -2.80 10.12 2.80
CA GLN A 19 -3.86 10.25 3.79
C GLN A 19 -3.87 11.68 4.36
N SER A 20 -5.05 12.28 4.48
CA SER A 20 -5.25 13.53 5.21
C SER A 20 -5.69 13.22 6.64
N SER A 21 -4.85 13.56 7.62
CA SER A 21 -5.20 13.58 9.03
C SER A 21 -6.25 14.66 9.31
N SER A 22 -7.34 14.27 9.96
CA SER A 22 -8.39 15.17 10.44
C SER A 22 -8.22 15.37 11.95
N SER A 23 -7.85 16.58 12.37
CA SER A 23 -7.84 16.99 13.78
C SER A 23 -9.25 17.35 14.24
N SER A 24 -9.64 16.84 15.40
CA SER A 24 -10.88 17.17 16.10
C SER A 24 -10.53 17.86 17.43
N SER A 25 -11.16 19.01 17.69
CA SER A 25 -10.94 19.85 18.87
C SER A 25 -11.78 19.43 20.09
N ALA A 26 -11.23 19.58 21.30
CA ALA A 26 -12.00 19.75 22.55
C ALA A 26 -11.16 20.51 23.60
N SER A 27 -11.77 21.54 24.20
CA SER A 27 -11.30 22.41 25.30
C SER A 27 -11.13 21.64 26.64
N SER A 28 -10.36 22.03 27.69
CA SER A 28 -10.35 23.30 28.43
C SER A 28 -9.24 23.33 29.54
N GLU A 29 -8.92 24.56 30.02
CA GLU A 29 -8.39 24.97 31.36
C GLU A 29 -6.86 25.14 31.67
N ALA A 30 -6.47 26.43 31.72
CA ALA A 30 -5.71 27.22 32.73
C ALA A 30 -4.35 26.78 33.34
N GLY A 31 -3.35 27.70 33.27
CA GLY A 31 -2.27 27.85 34.28
C GLY A 31 -0.87 28.29 33.80
N SER A 32 -0.54 29.57 34.00
CA SER A 32 0.75 30.33 34.06
C SER A 32 2.13 29.80 33.56
N ASP A 33 2.79 30.72 32.85
CA ASP A 33 4.21 31.17 32.89
C ASP A 33 5.37 30.15 32.89
N ASN A 34 6.19 30.11 31.82
CA ASN A 34 7.55 30.69 31.86
C ASN A 34 8.23 30.77 30.47
N LYS A 35 9.03 31.82 30.30
CA LYS A 35 9.89 32.16 29.15
C LYS A 35 11.17 31.33 29.19
N SER A 36 11.60 30.74 28.06
CA SER A 36 13.03 30.53 27.72
C SER A 36 13.21 30.08 26.27
N HIS A 37 14.22 30.68 25.62
CA HIS A 37 14.67 30.39 24.27
C HIS A 37 15.13 28.94 24.11
N ASN A 38 14.79 28.32 22.98
CA ASN A 38 15.67 27.33 22.39
C ASN A 38 15.52 27.35 20.86
N SER A 39 16.53 27.89 20.19
CA SER A 39 16.75 27.70 18.76
C SER A 39 17.24 26.27 18.56
N GLY A 40 16.34 25.38 18.15
CA GLY A 40 16.65 23.98 17.82
C GLY A 40 16.25 23.72 16.38
N SER A 41 17.24 23.48 15.54
CA SER A 41 17.16 23.25 14.11
C SER A 41 16.16 22.15 13.74
N ASP A 42 15.18 22.51 12.90
CA ASP A 42 14.24 21.60 12.24
C ASP A 42 14.98 20.66 11.27
N ASP A 43 15.51 19.54 11.76
CA ASP A 43 16.02 18.44 10.90
C ASP A 43 15.00 17.30 10.72
N ASN A 44 13.83 17.39 11.34
CA ASN A 44 12.83 16.32 11.31
C ASN A 44 11.98 16.29 10.01
N GLY A 45 12.13 17.27 9.11
CA GLY A 45 11.31 17.39 7.89
C GLY A 45 11.92 16.80 6.61
N SER A 46 13.18 16.35 6.66
CA SER A 46 13.88 15.77 5.51
C SER A 46 13.61 14.27 5.38
N ALA A 47 13.53 13.55 6.50
CA ALA A 47 13.30 12.11 6.56
C ALA A 47 11.90 11.70 6.07
N GLU A 48 10.85 12.46 6.41
CA GLU A 48 9.47 12.16 5.98
C GLU A 48 9.27 12.29 4.45
N ARG A 49 10.11 13.08 3.76
CA ARG A 49 10.04 13.24 2.31
C ARG A 49 10.73 12.10 1.56
N LYS A 50 11.71 11.44 2.18
CA LYS A 50 12.51 10.41 1.51
C LYS A 50 11.76 9.10 1.30
N VAL A 51 10.76 8.78 2.11
CA VAL A 51 10.02 7.51 2.01
C VAL A 51 8.59 7.76 1.53
N ASP A 52 8.12 6.98 0.58
CA ASP A 52 6.74 7.05 0.13
C ASP A 52 5.75 6.38 1.12
N PRO A 53 4.42 6.59 0.97
CA PRO A 53 3.44 5.99 1.89
C PRO A 53 3.45 4.45 1.95
N TYR A 54 4.07 3.77 0.98
CA TYR A 54 4.20 2.31 0.95
C TYR A 54 5.56 1.83 1.48
N GLY A 55 6.40 2.75 1.96
CA GLY A 55 7.67 2.42 2.58
C GLY A 55 8.84 2.34 1.61
N PHE A 56 8.69 2.77 0.35
CA PHE A 56 9.80 2.79 -0.61
C PHE A 56 10.59 4.09 -0.52
N GLU A 57 11.91 3.97 -0.44
CA GLU A 57 12.81 5.12 -0.53
C GLU A 57 12.76 5.75 -1.93
N ARG A 58 12.69 7.07 -1.94
CA ARG A 58 12.85 7.91 -3.13
C ARG A 58 14.34 8.12 -3.38
N SER A 59 14.70 8.17 -4.66
CA SER A 59 16.06 8.45 -5.09
C SER A 59 16.53 9.83 -4.61
N ASP A 60 17.83 10.00 -4.42
CA ASP A 60 18.41 11.28 -3.97
C ASP A 60 18.26 12.38 -5.03
N ASP A 61 18.14 12.02 -6.32
CA ASP A 61 17.87 12.92 -7.45
C ASP A 61 16.36 13.12 -7.73
N PHE A 62 15.49 12.69 -6.81
CA PHE A 62 14.05 12.81 -7.00
C PHE A 62 13.63 14.29 -7.03
N ASP A 63 13.02 14.71 -8.14
CA ASP A 63 12.49 16.06 -8.31
C ASP A 63 11.19 16.24 -7.48
N PHE A 64 11.37 16.66 -6.23
CA PHE A 64 10.29 16.95 -5.31
C PHE A 64 9.40 18.09 -5.79
N GLU A 65 9.97 19.12 -6.43
CA GLU A 65 9.21 20.28 -6.87
C GLU A 65 8.24 19.92 -7.98
N THR A 66 8.70 19.22 -9.02
CA THR A 66 7.82 18.72 -10.09
C THR A 66 6.77 17.75 -9.55
N TYR A 67 7.14 16.88 -8.61
CA TYR A 67 6.19 15.97 -7.97
C TYR A 67 5.12 16.71 -7.16
N GLU A 68 5.49 17.69 -6.34
CA GLU A 68 4.56 18.48 -5.55
C GLU A 68 3.63 19.31 -6.44
N GLN A 69 4.15 19.92 -7.50
CA GLN A 69 3.33 20.62 -8.50
C GLN A 69 2.31 19.69 -9.14
N PHE A 70 2.72 18.50 -9.60
CA PHE A 70 1.81 17.49 -10.12
C PHE A 70 0.77 17.08 -9.09
N MET A 71 1.22 16.73 -7.87
CA MET A 71 0.35 16.27 -6.80
C MET A 71 -0.66 17.32 -6.38
N SER A 72 -0.30 18.61 -6.32
CA SER A 72 -1.22 19.69 -5.98
C SER A 72 -2.46 19.73 -6.90
N SER A 73 -2.24 19.62 -8.21
CA SER A 73 -3.33 19.53 -9.19
C SER A 73 -4.10 18.21 -9.06
N TYR A 74 -3.40 17.11 -8.83
CA TYR A 74 -3.92 15.76 -8.79
C TYR A 74 -4.76 15.49 -7.53
N LEU A 75 -4.43 16.10 -6.38
CA LEU A 75 -5.17 15.95 -5.13
C LEU A 75 -6.62 16.41 -5.26
N SER A 76 -6.88 17.49 -5.99
CA SER A 76 -8.25 17.94 -6.29
C SER A 76 -9.05 16.90 -7.08
N ILE A 77 -8.39 16.19 -8.00
CA ILE A 77 -8.97 15.12 -8.79
C ILE A 77 -9.21 13.88 -7.91
N LEU A 78 -8.27 13.54 -7.05
CA LEU A 78 -8.40 12.44 -6.09
C LEU A 78 -9.56 12.68 -5.12
N ALA A 79 -9.66 13.87 -4.54
CA ALA A 79 -10.75 14.24 -3.63
C ALA A 79 -12.11 14.13 -4.32
N ARG A 80 -12.24 14.67 -5.54
CA ARG A 80 -13.48 14.55 -6.34
C ARG A 80 -13.82 13.09 -6.65
N ARG A 81 -12.83 12.25 -6.95
CA ARG A 81 -13.04 10.82 -7.20
C ARG A 81 -13.45 10.10 -5.91
N ALA A 82 -12.80 10.39 -4.79
CA ALA A 82 -13.10 9.80 -3.49
C ALA A 82 -14.53 10.12 -3.03
N ALA A 83 -14.98 11.37 -3.17
CA ALA A 83 -16.36 11.77 -2.88
C ALA A 83 -17.36 10.97 -3.73
N ARG A 84 -17.15 10.89 -5.06
CA ARG A 84 -18.02 10.11 -5.95
C ARG A 84 -18.03 8.62 -5.63
N TRP A 85 -16.90 8.08 -5.19
CA TRP A 85 -16.78 6.70 -4.73
C TRP A 85 -17.60 6.51 -3.46
N LYS A 86 -17.47 7.40 -2.47
CA LYS A 86 -18.23 7.39 -1.22
C LYS A 86 -19.74 7.43 -1.50
N ASP A 87 -20.21 8.35 -2.34
CA ASP A 87 -21.63 8.43 -2.74
C ASP A 87 -22.13 7.12 -3.40
N THR A 88 -21.27 6.46 -4.17
CA THR A 88 -21.60 5.20 -4.85
C THR A 88 -21.48 3.98 -3.92
N TYR A 89 -20.72 4.08 -2.85
CA TYR A 89 -20.38 3.00 -1.92
C TYR A 89 -21.26 3.02 -0.65
N GLU A 90 -21.66 4.20 -0.16
CA GLU A 90 -22.53 4.39 1.01
C GLU A 90 -24.00 4.06 0.73
N ASP A 91 -24.37 3.90 -0.53
CA ASP A 91 -25.63 3.26 -0.90
C ASP A 91 -25.53 1.75 -0.55
N LYS A 92 -25.70 1.47 0.75
CA LYS A 92 -25.35 0.27 1.54
C LYS A 92 -25.97 -1.06 1.07
N ARG A 93 -26.42 -1.20 -0.17
CA ARG A 93 -26.98 -2.45 -0.68
C ARG A 93 -26.44 -2.74 -2.08
N LYS A 94 -25.37 -3.55 -2.07
CA LYS A 94 -24.78 -4.26 -3.20
C LYS A 94 -23.91 -3.39 -4.10
N ILE A 95 -22.62 -3.35 -3.75
CA ILE A 95 -21.56 -3.35 -4.75
C ILE A 95 -21.66 -4.69 -5.48
N SER A 96 -22.67 -4.82 -6.33
CA SER A 96 -22.77 -5.92 -7.28
C SER A 96 -21.72 -5.66 -8.37
N ARG A 97 -21.23 -6.73 -9.00
CA ARG A 97 -20.36 -6.63 -10.18
C ARG A 97 -21.13 -5.95 -11.32
N SER A 98 -21.14 -4.62 -11.30
CA SER A 98 -21.90 -3.78 -12.21
C SER A 98 -20.99 -3.07 -13.21
N ARG A 99 -21.56 -2.65 -14.35
CA ARG A 99 -20.83 -1.81 -15.33
C ARG A 99 -20.35 -0.50 -14.71
N LYS A 100 -21.13 0.07 -13.77
CA LYS A 100 -20.77 1.29 -13.02
C LYS A 100 -19.53 1.05 -12.17
N LEU A 101 -19.49 -0.02 -11.37
CA LEU A 101 -18.32 -0.38 -10.57
C LEU A 101 -17.07 -0.59 -11.43
N LYS A 102 -17.20 -1.34 -12.54
CA LYS A 102 -16.08 -1.58 -13.48
C LYS A 102 -15.52 -0.26 -14.03
N ARG A 103 -16.38 0.70 -14.37
CA ARG A 103 -15.96 2.04 -14.83
C ARG A 103 -15.22 2.81 -13.74
N PHE A 104 -15.65 2.69 -12.50
CA PHE A 104 -15.02 3.36 -11.35
C PHE A 104 -13.65 2.75 -11.03
N CYS A 105 -13.53 1.42 -11.02
CA CYS A 105 -12.24 0.73 -10.83
C CYS A 105 -11.20 1.17 -11.86
N ARG A 106 -11.59 1.34 -13.14
CA ARG A 106 -10.69 1.85 -14.20
C ARG A 106 -10.19 3.28 -13.97
N LYS A 107 -10.89 4.08 -13.17
CA LYS A 107 -10.48 5.44 -12.79
C LYS A 107 -9.62 5.48 -11.51
N GLY A 108 -9.39 4.31 -10.90
CA GLY A 108 -8.69 4.17 -9.63
C GLY A 108 -9.65 4.09 -8.44
N ILE A 109 -9.32 3.19 -7.52
CA ILE A 109 -10.00 3.02 -6.23
C ILE A 109 -9.24 3.88 -5.19
N PRO A 110 -9.94 4.76 -4.44
CA PRO A 110 -9.35 5.51 -3.34
C PRO A 110 -8.65 4.60 -2.34
N GLY A 111 -7.54 5.05 -1.75
CA GLY A 111 -6.70 4.24 -0.85
C GLY A 111 -7.52 3.48 0.20
N ASP A 112 -8.35 4.22 0.95
CA ASP A 112 -9.14 3.71 2.06
C ASP A 112 -10.20 2.66 1.65
N LEU A 113 -10.65 2.70 0.38
CA LEU A 113 -11.66 1.76 -0.13
C LEU A 113 -11.04 0.52 -0.79
N ARG A 114 -9.72 0.50 -1.04
CA ARG A 114 -9.07 -0.65 -1.71
C ARG A 114 -9.24 -1.96 -0.95
N PRO A 115 -9.05 -2.03 0.39
CA PRO A 115 -9.19 -3.29 1.12
C PRO A 115 -10.54 -3.95 0.86
N ASP A 116 -11.63 -3.20 0.96
CA ASP A 116 -12.97 -3.73 0.78
C ASP A 116 -13.28 -4.03 -0.69
N VAL A 117 -12.98 -3.09 -1.59
CA VAL A 117 -13.32 -3.22 -3.01
C VAL A 117 -12.55 -4.37 -3.66
N TRP A 118 -11.26 -4.56 -3.32
CA TRP A 118 -10.47 -5.68 -3.84
C TRP A 118 -10.93 -7.03 -3.28
N MET A 119 -11.22 -7.09 -1.97
CA MET A 119 -11.78 -8.30 -1.34
C MET A 119 -13.10 -8.73 -1.98
N LEU A 120 -13.94 -7.76 -2.31
CA LEU A 120 -15.22 -8.02 -2.97
C LEU A 120 -15.05 -8.39 -4.45
N ALA A 121 -14.27 -7.61 -5.21
CA ALA A 121 -14.12 -7.79 -6.65
C ALA A 121 -13.48 -9.15 -6.99
N SER A 122 -12.49 -9.57 -6.20
CA SER A 122 -11.85 -10.90 -6.31
C SER A 122 -12.77 -12.04 -5.84
N GLY A 123 -13.80 -11.76 -5.06
CA GLY A 123 -14.62 -12.76 -4.38
C GLY A 123 -13.98 -13.33 -3.11
N ALA A 124 -12.83 -12.82 -2.69
CA ALA A 124 -12.15 -13.23 -1.45
C ALA A 124 -13.03 -12.99 -0.21
N SER A 125 -13.82 -11.91 -0.19
CA SER A 125 -14.80 -11.63 0.89
C SER A 125 -15.80 -12.78 1.07
N ARG A 126 -16.35 -13.30 -0.03
CA ARG A 126 -17.29 -14.44 0.00
C ARG A 126 -16.60 -15.70 0.51
N ARG A 127 -15.41 -16.04 -0.03
CA ARG A 127 -14.66 -17.23 0.40
C ARG A 127 -14.26 -17.18 1.87
N LYS A 128 -13.90 -15.99 2.37
CA LYS A 128 -13.60 -15.75 3.80
C LYS A 128 -14.85 -15.94 4.67
N ALA A 129 -16.04 -15.58 4.19
CA ALA A 129 -17.28 -15.80 4.92
C ALA A 129 -17.70 -17.28 4.93
N GLU A 130 -17.42 -18.02 3.84
CA GLU A 130 -17.67 -19.47 3.73
C GLU A 130 -16.76 -20.29 4.66
N ASP A 131 -15.49 -19.89 4.81
CA ASP A 131 -14.53 -20.54 5.71
C ASP A 131 -13.65 -19.49 6.43
N PRO A 132 -14.12 -18.91 7.55
CA PRO A 132 -13.39 -17.87 8.28
C PRO A 132 -12.09 -18.32 8.92
N ASN A 133 -11.96 -19.62 9.21
CA ASN A 133 -10.79 -20.18 9.90
C ASN A 133 -9.74 -20.74 8.94
N ARG A 134 -10.04 -20.84 7.64
CA ARG A 134 -9.17 -21.40 6.61
C ARG A 134 -7.70 -20.99 6.75
N TYR A 135 -7.45 -19.68 6.84
CA TYR A 135 -6.09 -19.16 6.91
C TYR A 135 -5.36 -19.61 8.18
N LYS A 136 -6.03 -19.57 9.34
CA LYS A 136 -5.45 -20.04 10.60
C LYS A 136 -5.13 -21.53 10.55
N THR A 137 -6.02 -22.32 9.96
CA THR A 137 -5.80 -23.76 9.76
C THR A 137 -4.61 -24.02 8.84
N LEU A 138 -4.47 -23.27 7.74
CA LEU A 138 -3.32 -23.40 6.84
C LEU A 138 -2.00 -23.03 7.52
N LEU A 139 -1.98 -21.99 8.36
CA LEU A 139 -0.78 -21.61 9.13
C LEU A 139 -0.36 -22.64 10.18
N SER A 140 -1.28 -23.48 10.66
CA SER A 140 -0.95 -24.56 11.58
C SER A 140 -0.35 -25.80 10.89
N GLN A 141 -0.45 -25.86 9.56
CA GLN A 141 0.09 -26.95 8.77
C GLN A 141 1.54 -26.67 8.38
N ARG A 142 2.32 -27.75 8.24
CA ARG A 142 3.70 -27.65 7.78
C ARG A 142 3.75 -27.73 6.25
N ALA A 143 4.27 -26.69 5.61
CA ALA A 143 4.57 -26.73 4.19
C ALA A 143 5.74 -27.70 3.88
N ASP A 144 5.87 -28.09 2.61
CA ASP A 144 7.03 -28.85 2.15
C ASP A 144 8.32 -28.07 2.46
N PRO A 145 9.34 -28.68 3.08
CA PRO A 145 10.61 -28.02 3.38
C PRO A 145 11.26 -27.38 2.14
N SER A 146 11.21 -28.04 0.98
CA SER A 146 11.82 -27.51 -0.26
C SER A 146 11.15 -26.22 -0.74
N VAL A 147 9.84 -26.14 -0.60
CA VAL A 147 9.04 -24.95 -0.92
C VAL A 147 9.32 -23.84 0.11
N THR A 148 9.40 -24.21 1.38
CA THR A 148 9.70 -23.28 2.48
C THR A 148 11.07 -22.62 2.29
N ASP A 149 12.10 -23.41 1.96
CA ASP A 149 13.45 -22.90 1.73
C ASP A 149 13.49 -21.93 0.54
N THR A 150 12.77 -22.26 -0.53
CA THR A 150 12.64 -21.37 -1.70
C THR A 150 11.96 -20.05 -1.34
N ILE A 151 10.86 -20.11 -0.58
CA ILE A 151 10.15 -18.92 -0.10
C ILE A 151 11.08 -18.05 0.77
N LEU A 152 11.84 -18.64 1.68
CA LEU A 152 12.77 -17.91 2.55
C LEU A 152 13.84 -17.17 1.75
N LEU A 153 14.45 -17.84 0.77
CA LEU A 153 15.43 -17.22 -0.13
C LEU A 153 14.83 -16.01 -0.87
N ASP A 154 13.58 -16.12 -1.34
CA ASP A 154 12.89 -15.02 -2.03
C ASP A 154 12.52 -13.87 -1.12
N ILE A 155 12.10 -14.14 0.11
CA ILE A 155 11.75 -13.10 1.08
C ILE A 155 12.96 -12.24 1.42
N HIS A 156 14.15 -12.82 1.55
CA HIS A 156 15.37 -12.07 1.84
C HIS A 156 15.74 -11.05 0.74
N ARG A 157 15.35 -11.32 -0.51
CA ARG A 157 15.58 -10.42 -1.66
C ARG A 157 14.35 -9.63 -2.09
N THR A 158 13.21 -9.79 -1.41
CA THR A 158 11.96 -9.09 -1.75
C THR A 158 11.90 -7.75 -1.04
N PHE A 159 11.91 -6.67 -1.81
CA PHE A 159 11.86 -5.29 -1.33
C PHE A 159 12.95 -4.93 -0.29
N PRO A 160 14.24 -5.12 -0.61
CA PRO A 160 15.33 -4.85 0.34
C PRO A 160 15.35 -3.39 0.83
N GLU A 161 15.04 -2.45 -0.07
CA GLU A 161 15.01 -1.00 0.21
C GLU A 161 13.68 -0.51 0.80
N ASN A 162 12.73 -1.40 1.10
CA ASN A 162 11.46 -1.00 1.70
C ASN A 162 11.58 -1.03 3.23
N VAL A 163 11.27 0.09 3.88
CA VAL A 163 11.43 0.25 5.33
C VAL A 163 10.60 -0.76 6.13
N TYR A 164 9.46 -1.23 5.61
CA TYR A 164 8.63 -2.24 6.26
C TYR A 164 9.17 -3.67 6.09
N PHE A 165 10.15 -3.87 5.22
CA PHE A 165 10.76 -5.17 4.93
C PHE A 165 12.24 -5.23 5.27
N ASN A 166 12.90 -4.15 5.68
CA ASN A 166 14.37 -4.11 5.77
C ASN A 166 14.94 -4.91 6.95
N ALA A 167 14.33 -4.84 8.14
CA ALA A 167 14.94 -5.40 9.35
C ALA A 167 14.56 -6.87 9.64
N LEU A 168 15.58 -7.71 9.88
CA LEU A 168 15.45 -9.13 10.29
C LEU A 168 15.00 -9.30 11.75
N SER A 169 15.32 -8.33 12.60
CA SER A 169 15.07 -8.35 14.04
C SER A 169 13.95 -7.38 14.47
N ASP A 170 13.34 -6.67 13.52
CA ASP A 170 12.21 -5.78 13.81
C ASP A 170 10.91 -6.59 13.93
N PRO A 171 10.24 -6.58 15.11
CA PRO A 171 8.95 -7.23 15.29
C PRO A 171 7.85 -6.69 14.36
N GLN A 172 8.00 -5.48 13.81
CA GLN A 172 7.05 -4.87 12.88
C GLN A 172 7.32 -5.22 11.40
N SER A 173 8.38 -5.96 11.11
CA SER A 173 8.73 -6.36 9.75
C SER A 173 7.63 -7.18 9.07
N LEU A 174 7.28 -6.80 7.84
CA LEU A 174 6.28 -7.48 7.01
C LEU A 174 6.81 -8.76 6.34
N ARG A 175 8.09 -9.12 6.54
CA ARG A 175 8.68 -10.36 6.02
C ARG A 175 7.96 -11.61 6.54
N LYS A 176 7.69 -11.68 7.86
CA LYS A 176 7.01 -12.84 8.44
C LYS A 176 5.53 -12.94 8.00
N PRO A 177 4.74 -11.85 7.99
CA PRO A 177 3.42 -11.85 7.34
C PRO A 177 3.46 -12.32 5.89
N LEU A 178 4.43 -11.86 5.09
CA LEU A 178 4.60 -12.29 3.71
C LEU A 178 4.90 -13.80 3.62
N GLN A 179 5.83 -14.30 4.42
CA GLN A 179 6.13 -15.73 4.53
C GLN A 179 4.87 -16.55 4.81
N ASN A 180 4.12 -16.16 5.84
CA ASN A 180 2.91 -16.85 6.27
C ASN A 180 1.86 -16.91 5.14
N VAL A 181 1.72 -15.86 4.35
CA VAL A 181 0.80 -15.85 3.19
C VAL A 181 1.29 -16.76 2.08
N LEU A 182 2.58 -16.73 1.74
CA LEU A 182 3.16 -17.56 0.67
C LEU A 182 3.10 -19.06 1.01
N GLU A 183 3.42 -19.43 2.26
CA GLU A 183 3.29 -20.80 2.75
C GLU A 183 1.83 -21.27 2.76
N ALA A 184 0.90 -20.44 3.25
CA ALA A 184 -0.52 -20.81 3.24
C ALA A 184 -1.06 -21.02 1.81
N ILE A 185 -0.59 -20.24 0.83
CA ILE A 185 -0.97 -20.40 -0.57
C ILE A 185 -0.38 -21.69 -1.17
N SER A 186 0.87 -22.02 -0.86
CA SER A 186 1.51 -23.24 -1.37
C SER A 186 0.83 -24.50 -0.84
N ILE A 187 0.46 -24.52 0.44
CA ILE A 187 -0.33 -25.59 1.05
C ILE A 187 -1.74 -25.64 0.44
N SER A 188 -2.37 -24.49 0.23
CA SER A 188 -3.73 -24.45 -0.34
C SER A 188 -3.78 -24.92 -1.79
N ASN A 189 -2.69 -24.85 -2.55
CA ASN A 189 -2.63 -25.24 -3.96
C ASN A 189 -1.39 -26.13 -4.23
N PRO A 190 -1.37 -27.40 -3.77
CA PRO A 190 -0.17 -28.24 -3.83
C PRO A 190 0.38 -28.48 -5.24
N HIS A 191 -0.48 -28.47 -6.26
CA HIS A 191 -0.06 -28.67 -7.65
C HIS A 191 0.74 -27.49 -8.23
N VAL A 192 0.54 -26.28 -7.70
CA VAL A 192 1.29 -25.08 -8.09
C VAL A 192 2.47 -24.88 -7.14
N GLY A 193 2.25 -25.14 -5.84
CA GLY A 193 3.24 -24.89 -4.81
C GLY A 193 3.58 -23.40 -4.73
N TYR A 194 4.88 -23.10 -4.82
CA TYR A 194 5.40 -21.75 -4.95
C TYR A 194 6.15 -21.62 -6.27
N CYS A 195 5.84 -20.56 -7.04
CA CYS A 195 6.55 -20.23 -8.25
C CYS A 195 7.25 -18.89 -8.07
N GLN A 196 8.57 -18.88 -8.24
CA GLN A 196 9.32 -17.64 -8.34
C GLN A 196 8.95 -16.94 -9.66
N VAL A 197 8.47 -15.70 -9.57
CA VAL A 197 8.29 -14.84 -10.75
C VAL A 197 9.66 -14.29 -11.12
N ARG A 198 10.23 -14.73 -12.24
CA ARG A 198 11.44 -14.16 -12.83
C ARG A 198 11.16 -12.85 -13.54
#